data_AF-A0A136KFK4-F1
#
_entry.id   AF-A0A136KFK4-F1
#
_cell.length_a   1.000
_cell.length_b   1.000
_cell.length_c   1.000
_cell.angle_alpha   90.00
_cell.angle_beta   90.00
_cell.angle_gamma   90.00
#
_symmetry.space_group_name_H-M   'P 1'
#
loop_
_entity.id
_entity.type
_entity.pdbx_description
1 polymer ?
#
loop_
_entity_poly.entity_id
_entity_poly.type
_entity_poly.pdbx_seq_one_letter_code
_entity_poly.pdbx_strand_id
1 'polypeptide(L)'
;MQLILVESPTKAKTFSKIVPKGITVEATIGHIRDLPLKKFGVDLEKDFAPQYEILPKQKETVDRIKKIAAKASTIILATDPDREGEAISYHVAYILDAITEKWPHSKLKKTSKTIQRITFHEITKEALEHALQHPGKINVDLVNAQQARRILDRLVGYKLSPLLWNKMGKRWLSAGRVQTVALRFIVEREKEIQKFKQEEFFKIKGNFKAKTIPFEAKLVGKGTEDYYVSKKISLFDGTYSFSKTTIDAERAKKIEQDLKKSIFSITELKQAETTKNPPSPFTTSTLQQEAARVLGYSAKMTMSIAQKLYEKGHITYHRTDSVNLSEQFVAKAQAYVRDTYGDDYLSSDVRVFKSKKQTCSGST
;
A
#
# COMPACT_ATOMS: atom_id res chain seq x y z
N MET A 1 11.04 -15.00 -33.94
CA MET A 1 11.56 -14.76 -32.58
C MET A 1 10.50 -14.04 -31.78
N GLN A 2 10.24 -14.47 -30.54
CA GLN A 2 9.38 -13.75 -29.60
C GLN A 2 10.25 -12.91 -28.64
N LEU A 3 9.80 -11.70 -28.31
CA LEU A 3 10.47 -10.79 -27.39
C LEU A 3 9.51 -10.44 -26.25
N ILE A 4 9.91 -10.72 -25.01
CA ILE A 4 9.22 -10.26 -23.80
C ILE A 4 9.93 -9.03 -23.24
N LEU A 5 9.18 -7.97 -22.94
CA LEU A 5 9.67 -6.75 -22.31
C LEU A 5 9.09 -6.60 -20.90
N VAL A 6 9.96 -6.49 -19.89
CA VAL A 6 9.62 -6.32 -18.47
C VAL A 6 10.22 -5.04 -17.88
N GLU A 7 9.75 -4.56 -16.72
CA GLU A 7 10.24 -3.28 -16.19
C GLU A 7 11.68 -3.33 -15.64
N SER A 8 12.12 -4.45 -15.04
CA SER A 8 13.39 -4.51 -14.30
C SER A 8 14.33 -5.65 -14.75
N PRO A 9 15.66 -5.47 -14.63
CA PRO A 9 16.63 -6.51 -14.96
C PRO A 9 16.50 -7.77 -14.09
N THR A 10 16.12 -7.64 -12.82
CA THR A 10 15.89 -8.79 -11.93
C THR A 10 14.74 -9.64 -12.47
N LYS A 11 13.63 -8.99 -12.83
CA LYS A 11 12.47 -9.66 -13.42
C LYS A 11 12.82 -10.33 -14.74
N ALA A 12 13.63 -9.68 -15.59
CA ALA A 12 14.10 -10.28 -16.84
C ALA A 12 14.90 -11.57 -16.57
N LYS A 13 15.82 -11.55 -15.59
CA LYS A 13 16.59 -12.74 -15.19
C LYS A 13 15.70 -13.86 -14.66
N THR A 14 14.69 -13.55 -13.85
CA THR A 14 13.74 -14.54 -13.34
C THR A 14 12.90 -15.13 -14.47
N PHE A 15 12.38 -14.29 -15.36
CA PHE A 15 11.61 -14.70 -16.53
C PHE A 15 12.41 -15.62 -17.45
N SER A 16 13.66 -15.27 -17.78
CA SER A 16 14.53 -16.08 -18.64
C SER A 16 14.76 -17.51 -18.12
N LYS A 17 14.58 -17.77 -16.82
CA LYS A 17 14.68 -19.12 -16.25
C LYS A 17 13.41 -19.94 -16.42
N ILE A 18 12.27 -19.27 -16.61
CA ILE A 18 10.93 -19.86 -16.56
C ILE A 18 10.34 -19.98 -17.98
N VAL A 19 10.62 -19.02 -18.86
CA VAL A 19 10.05 -19.00 -20.22
C VAL A 19 10.64 -20.13 -21.10
N PRO A 20 9.86 -20.64 -22.07
CA PRO A 20 10.36 -21.61 -23.04
C PRO A 20 11.60 -21.14 -23.81
N LYS A 21 12.44 -22.09 -24.23
CA LYS A 21 13.60 -21.81 -25.09
C LYS A 21 13.14 -21.12 -26.39
N GLY A 22 13.89 -20.11 -26.83
CA GLY A 22 13.60 -19.35 -28.06
C GLY A 22 12.84 -18.03 -27.87
N ILE A 23 12.49 -17.68 -26.62
CA ILE A 23 11.95 -16.37 -26.26
C ILE A 23 13.07 -15.50 -25.66
N THR A 24 13.28 -14.32 -26.24
CA THR A 24 14.22 -13.33 -25.70
C THR A 24 13.51 -12.48 -24.66
N VAL A 25 14.10 -12.28 -23.49
CA VAL A 25 13.54 -11.43 -22.43
C VAL A 25 14.46 -10.23 -22.18
N GLU A 26 13.90 -9.03 -22.22
CA GLU A 26 14.64 -7.79 -22.05
C GLU A 26 13.93 -6.82 -21.09
N ALA A 27 14.72 -5.95 -20.45
CA ALA A 27 14.22 -4.98 -19.48
C ALA A 27 14.14 -3.55 -20.07
N THR A 28 13.04 -2.84 -19.76
CA THR A 28 12.84 -1.42 -20.12
C THR A 28 13.50 -0.45 -19.14
N ILE A 29 13.91 -0.94 -17.97
CA ILE A 29 14.50 -0.16 -16.89
C ILE A 29 13.52 0.95 -16.42
N GLY A 30 12.27 0.55 -16.19
CA GLY A 30 11.18 1.43 -15.78
C GLY A 30 10.63 2.30 -16.92
N HIS A 31 10.29 3.55 -16.58
CA HIS A 31 9.76 4.54 -17.53
C HIS A 31 10.81 4.96 -18.55
N ILE A 32 10.41 5.02 -19.82
CA ILE A 32 11.25 5.43 -20.96
C ILE A 32 10.94 6.84 -21.48
N ARG A 33 9.71 7.31 -21.26
CA ARG A 33 9.22 8.65 -21.61
C ARG A 33 8.64 9.31 -20.35
N ASP A 34 8.78 10.62 -20.24
CA ASP A 34 8.09 11.42 -19.23
C ASP A 34 7.89 12.85 -19.75
N LEU A 35 7.11 13.65 -19.04
CA LEU A 35 6.99 15.08 -19.27
C LEU A 35 8.36 15.76 -19.09
N PRO A 36 8.66 16.86 -19.80
CA PRO A 36 9.97 17.49 -19.79
C PRO A 36 10.30 17.99 -18.38
N LEU A 37 11.58 17.95 -18.01
CA LEU A 37 12.04 18.35 -16.67
C LEU A 37 12.03 19.87 -16.47
N LYS A 38 12.34 20.63 -17.54
CA LYS A 38 12.54 22.09 -17.47
C LYS A 38 11.36 22.92 -17.98
N LYS A 39 10.35 22.28 -18.58
CA LYS A 39 9.18 22.94 -19.17
C LYS A 39 7.91 22.37 -18.56
N PHE A 40 6.82 23.14 -18.62
CA PHE A 40 5.53 22.70 -18.10
C PHE A 40 5.04 21.41 -18.79
N GLY A 41 5.18 21.32 -20.12
CA GLY A 41 4.98 20.07 -20.87
C GLY A 41 3.54 19.60 -21.00
N VAL A 42 2.56 20.45 -20.66
CA VAL A 42 1.13 20.18 -20.81
C VAL A 42 0.50 21.39 -21.51
N ASP A 43 -0.21 21.16 -22.60
CA ASP A 43 -0.89 22.22 -23.35
C ASP A 43 -2.32 22.40 -22.81
N LEU A 44 -2.57 23.51 -22.11
CA LEU A 44 -3.86 23.79 -21.48
C LEU A 44 -4.96 24.14 -22.48
N GLU A 45 -4.59 24.65 -23.66
CA GLU A 45 -5.54 25.07 -24.69
C GLU A 45 -5.95 23.90 -25.59
N LYS A 46 -5.20 22.78 -25.54
CA LYS A 46 -5.45 21.57 -26.33
C LYS A 46 -5.79 20.39 -25.44
N ASP A 47 -6.84 20.53 -24.63
CA ASP A 47 -7.37 19.46 -23.78
C ASP A 47 -6.32 18.81 -22.86
N PHE A 48 -5.36 19.58 -22.34
CA PHE A 48 -4.25 19.08 -21.51
C PHE A 48 -3.27 18.13 -22.23
N ALA A 49 -3.06 18.30 -23.54
CA ALA A 49 -2.15 17.46 -24.31
C ALA A 49 -0.72 17.40 -23.70
N PRO A 50 -0.22 16.22 -23.32
CA PRO A 50 1.11 16.08 -22.75
C PRO A 50 2.19 16.05 -23.84
N GLN A 51 3.32 16.71 -23.58
CA GLN A 51 4.50 16.71 -24.42
C GLN A 51 5.55 15.75 -23.84
N TYR A 52 5.37 14.45 -24.10
CA TYR A 52 6.31 13.44 -23.61
C TYR A 52 7.63 13.46 -24.38
N GLU A 53 8.74 13.43 -23.66
CA GLU A 53 10.10 13.30 -24.20
C GLU A 53 10.74 11.99 -23.74
N ILE A 54 11.64 11.43 -24.55
CA ILE A 54 12.48 10.30 -24.11
C ILE A 54 13.41 10.80 -23.00
N LEU A 55 13.42 10.08 -21.88
CA LEU A 55 14.30 10.42 -20.77
C LEU A 55 15.76 10.33 -21.22
N PRO A 56 16.63 11.34 -20.96
CA PRO A 56 18.02 11.33 -21.43
C PRO A 56 18.79 10.07 -21.05
N LYS A 57 18.56 9.58 -19.82
CA LYS A 57 19.17 8.37 -19.26
C LYS A 57 18.68 7.05 -19.90
N GLN A 58 17.64 7.09 -20.73
CA GLN A 58 17.02 5.91 -21.34
C GLN A 58 17.28 5.79 -22.84
N LYS A 59 18.03 6.71 -23.45
CA LYS A 59 18.29 6.69 -24.91
C LYS A 59 18.91 5.37 -25.35
N GLU A 60 19.96 4.91 -24.68
CA GLU A 60 20.63 3.64 -24.97
C GLU A 60 19.67 2.44 -24.82
N THR A 61 18.83 2.44 -23.77
CA THR A 61 17.82 1.41 -23.55
C THR A 61 16.81 1.36 -24.70
N VAL A 62 16.33 2.53 -25.15
CA VAL A 62 15.37 2.66 -26.26
C VAL A 62 15.98 2.13 -27.56
N ASP A 63 17.22 2.51 -27.88
CA ASP A 63 17.89 2.09 -29.11
C ASP A 63 18.13 0.58 -29.13
N ARG A 64 18.55 0.01 -27.98
CA ARG A 64 18.70 -1.43 -27.79
C ARG A 64 17.37 -2.17 -27.97
N ILE A 65 16.28 -1.69 -27.35
CA ILE A 65 14.95 -2.29 -27.49
C ILE A 65 14.47 -2.25 -28.94
N LYS A 66 14.60 -1.11 -29.63
CA LYS A 66 14.25 -0.98 -31.06
C LYS A 66 15.03 -1.97 -31.92
N LYS A 67 16.33 -2.12 -31.69
CA LYS A 67 17.19 -3.04 -32.45
C LYS A 67 16.80 -4.51 -32.26
N ILE A 68 16.46 -4.93 -31.05
CA ILE A 68 16.03 -6.31 -30.77
C ILE A 68 14.60 -6.53 -31.29
N ALA A 69 13.70 -5.58 -31.05
CA ALA A 69 12.33 -5.61 -31.54
C ALA A 69 12.25 -5.64 -33.07
N ALA A 70 13.23 -5.08 -33.79
CA ALA A 70 13.34 -5.18 -35.25
C ALA A 70 13.34 -6.64 -35.75
N LYS A 71 13.95 -7.55 -34.98
CA LYS A 71 14.11 -8.98 -35.30
C LYS A 71 12.95 -9.85 -34.77
N ALA A 72 12.07 -9.29 -33.95
CA ALA A 72 10.97 -10.01 -33.33
C ALA A 72 9.70 -9.97 -34.21
N SER A 73 9.03 -11.11 -34.35
CA SER A 73 7.73 -11.22 -35.00
C SER A 73 6.59 -10.88 -34.03
N THR A 74 6.77 -11.24 -32.76
CA THR A 74 5.83 -10.98 -31.67
C THR A 74 6.54 -10.31 -30.52
N ILE A 75 5.94 -9.24 -30.00
CA ILE A 75 6.43 -8.48 -28.84
C ILE A 75 5.39 -8.58 -27.75
N ILE A 76 5.80 -9.06 -26.58
CA ILE A 76 4.96 -9.32 -25.43
C ILE A 76 5.36 -8.34 -24.33
N LEU A 77 4.43 -7.51 -23.92
CA LEU A 77 4.60 -6.54 -22.85
C LEU A 77 4.16 -7.17 -21.53
N ALA A 78 5.11 -7.34 -20.61
CA ALA A 78 4.97 -8.10 -19.38
C ALA A 78 5.30 -7.22 -18.14
N THR A 79 4.86 -5.97 -18.17
CA THR A 79 4.99 -5.06 -17.04
C THR A 79 4.00 -5.41 -15.93
N ASP A 80 4.20 -4.84 -14.74
CA ASP A 80 3.31 -5.05 -13.59
C ASP A 80 1.81 -4.79 -13.90
N PRO A 81 0.89 -5.44 -13.17
CA PRO A 81 -0.55 -5.44 -13.48
C PRO A 81 -1.28 -4.16 -13.00
N ASP A 82 -0.56 -3.08 -12.71
CA ASP A 82 -1.12 -1.80 -12.31
C ASP A 82 -1.07 -0.76 -13.44
N ARG A 83 -1.66 0.41 -13.19
CA ARG A 83 -1.69 1.50 -14.18
C ARG A 83 -0.32 2.06 -14.54
N GLU A 84 0.67 1.98 -13.63
CA GLU A 84 2.05 2.42 -13.91
C GLU A 84 2.71 1.44 -14.89
N GLY A 85 2.55 0.14 -14.65
CA GLY A 85 2.96 -0.91 -15.59
C GLY A 85 2.26 -0.75 -16.94
N GLU A 86 0.97 -0.43 -16.97
CA GLU A 86 0.23 -0.20 -18.20
C GLU A 86 0.76 1.01 -18.99
N ALA A 87 1.07 2.12 -18.31
CA ALA A 87 1.67 3.30 -18.93
C ALA A 87 3.07 3.03 -19.49
N ILE A 88 3.90 2.22 -18.80
CA ILE A 88 5.20 1.78 -19.33
C ILE A 88 4.99 0.97 -20.62
N SER A 89 4.08 -0.01 -20.59
CA SER A 89 3.72 -0.82 -21.76
C SER A 89 3.26 0.06 -22.94
N TYR A 90 2.42 1.06 -22.68
CA TYR A 90 1.98 2.03 -23.67
C TYR A 90 3.15 2.84 -24.27
N HIS A 91 4.01 3.41 -23.44
CA HIS A 91 5.15 4.18 -23.94
C HIS A 91 6.12 3.31 -24.74
N VAL A 92 6.32 2.05 -24.34
CA VAL A 92 7.14 1.07 -25.08
C VAL A 92 6.52 0.78 -26.45
N ALA A 93 5.22 0.50 -26.50
CA ALA A 93 4.52 0.30 -27.76
C ALA A 93 4.58 1.54 -28.67
N TYR A 94 4.56 2.75 -28.10
CA TYR A 94 4.75 3.99 -28.84
C TYR A 94 6.15 4.10 -29.47
N ILE A 95 7.23 3.84 -28.72
CA ILE A 95 8.59 3.93 -29.30
C ILE A 95 8.86 2.84 -30.36
N LEU A 96 8.07 1.76 -30.34
CA LEU A 96 8.10 0.68 -31.33
C LEU A 96 7.19 0.96 -32.53
N ASP A 97 6.64 2.17 -32.63
CA ASP A 97 5.72 2.61 -33.68
C ASP A 97 4.43 1.77 -33.80
N ALA A 98 3.98 1.20 -32.69
CA ALA A 98 2.75 0.40 -32.64
C ALA A 98 1.54 1.18 -32.12
N ILE A 99 1.72 2.45 -31.77
CA ILE A 99 0.66 3.34 -31.29
C ILE A 99 0.63 4.61 -32.14
N THR A 100 -0.57 5.01 -32.56
CA THR A 100 -0.83 6.38 -33.01
C THR A 100 -1.36 7.17 -31.82
N GLU A 101 -0.60 8.16 -31.39
CA GLU A 101 -1.01 9.08 -30.33
C GLU A 101 -1.76 10.25 -30.98
N LYS A 102 -3.10 10.29 -30.82
CA LYS A 102 -3.97 11.40 -31.26
C LYS A 102 -4.76 11.94 -30.07
N TRP A 103 -4.09 12.71 -29.23
CA TRP A 103 -4.65 13.24 -27.99
C TRP A 103 -6.08 13.78 -28.17
N PRO A 104 -7.05 13.43 -27.30
CA PRO A 104 -6.92 12.58 -26.10
C PRO A 104 -7.02 11.07 -26.36
N HIS A 105 -7.16 10.64 -27.61
CA HIS A 105 -7.37 9.25 -27.97
C HIS A 105 -6.11 8.59 -28.53
N SER A 106 -5.76 7.42 -28.00
CA SER A 106 -4.71 6.59 -28.58
C SER A 106 -5.32 5.39 -29.29
N LYS A 107 -4.71 5.00 -30.41
CA LYS A 107 -5.11 3.78 -31.15
C LYS A 107 -3.88 2.94 -31.47
N LEU A 108 -4.00 1.64 -31.25
CA LEU A 108 -3.02 0.67 -31.75
C LEU A 108 -2.99 0.74 -33.27
N LYS A 109 -1.80 0.87 -33.84
CA LYS A 109 -1.58 0.80 -35.29
C LYS A 109 -1.69 -0.64 -35.74
N LYS A 110 -2.25 -0.87 -36.93
CA LYS A 110 -2.03 -2.14 -37.64
C LYS A 110 -0.57 -2.16 -38.07
N THR A 111 0.26 -2.90 -37.35
CA THR A 111 1.67 -3.11 -37.72
C THR A 111 1.86 -4.54 -38.21
N SER A 112 2.94 -4.81 -38.96
CA SER A 112 3.32 -6.17 -39.36
C SER A 112 3.71 -7.05 -38.16
N LYS A 113 3.92 -6.45 -36.97
CA LYS A 113 4.30 -7.14 -35.74
C LYS A 113 3.10 -7.31 -34.82
N THR A 114 3.04 -8.46 -34.17
CA THR A 114 1.99 -8.71 -33.17
C THR A 114 2.47 -8.16 -31.81
N ILE A 115 1.72 -7.21 -31.24
CA ILE A 115 1.95 -6.74 -29.86
C ILE A 115 0.88 -7.32 -28.94
N GLN A 116 1.33 -7.94 -27.86
CA GLN A 116 0.51 -8.57 -26.84
C GLN A 116 0.83 -7.99 -25.47
N ARG A 117 -0.16 -8.00 -24.57
CA ARG A 117 -0.01 -7.57 -23.18
C ARG A 117 -0.38 -8.73 -22.27
N ILE A 118 0.54 -9.17 -21.43
CA ILE A 118 0.28 -10.23 -20.44
C ILE A 118 0.30 -9.64 -19.04
N THR A 119 -0.61 -10.06 -18.17
CA THR A 119 -0.66 -9.63 -16.75
C THR A 119 -0.58 -10.85 -15.85
N PHE A 120 0.05 -10.70 -14.69
CA PHE A 120 0.22 -11.75 -13.70
C PHE A 120 0.40 -11.11 -12.32
N HIS A 121 0.01 -11.82 -11.28
CA HIS A 121 0.12 -11.36 -9.88
C HIS A 121 1.23 -12.07 -9.10
N GLU A 122 1.90 -13.03 -9.74
CA GLU A 122 3.03 -13.76 -9.20
C GLU A 122 3.95 -14.23 -10.34
N ILE A 123 5.23 -14.43 -10.04
CA ILE A 123 6.23 -14.87 -11.01
C ILE A 123 6.52 -16.35 -10.80
N THR A 124 5.55 -17.19 -11.21
CA THR A 124 5.65 -18.65 -11.21
C THR A 124 5.59 -19.17 -12.64
N LYS A 125 5.98 -20.44 -12.85
CA LYS A 125 5.93 -21.07 -14.17
C LYS A 125 4.50 -21.16 -14.68
N GLU A 126 3.60 -21.58 -13.81
CA GLU A 126 2.19 -21.79 -14.10
C GLU A 126 1.48 -20.47 -14.43
N ALA A 127 1.73 -19.41 -13.64
CA ALA A 127 1.13 -18.10 -13.89
C ALA A 127 1.63 -17.49 -15.21
N LEU A 128 2.91 -17.66 -15.54
CA LEU A 128 3.50 -17.14 -16.77
C LEU A 128 3.01 -17.91 -18.00
N GLU A 129 2.97 -19.24 -17.95
CA GLU A 129 2.42 -20.07 -19.01
C GLU A 129 0.95 -19.73 -19.28
N HIS A 130 0.14 -19.60 -18.24
CA HIS A 130 -1.26 -19.18 -18.36
C HIS A 130 -1.39 -17.79 -19.01
N ALA A 131 -0.56 -16.83 -18.59
CA ALA A 131 -0.58 -15.47 -19.13
C ALA A 131 -0.11 -15.41 -20.60
N LEU A 132 0.85 -16.25 -21.00
CA LEU A 132 1.31 -16.37 -22.39
C LEU A 132 0.26 -17.04 -23.31
N GLN A 133 -0.55 -17.96 -22.78
CA GLN A 133 -1.65 -18.59 -23.50
C GLN A 133 -2.86 -17.67 -23.68
N HIS A 134 -3.06 -16.71 -22.76
CA HIS A 134 -4.19 -15.78 -22.76
C HIS A 134 -3.74 -14.31 -22.83
N PRO A 135 -3.04 -13.89 -23.90
CA PRO A 135 -2.57 -12.52 -24.00
C PRO A 135 -3.74 -11.54 -24.19
N GLY A 136 -3.73 -10.50 -23.37
CA GLY A 136 -4.62 -9.35 -23.51
C GLY A 136 -4.09 -8.29 -24.47
N LYS A 137 -4.73 -7.12 -24.42
CA LYS A 137 -4.32 -5.89 -25.11
C LYS A 137 -3.97 -4.83 -24.08
N ILE A 138 -3.25 -3.80 -24.52
CA ILE A 138 -3.01 -2.63 -23.68
C ILE A 138 -4.37 -2.01 -23.29
N ASN A 139 -4.58 -1.84 -21.99
CA ASN A 139 -5.77 -1.20 -21.44
C ASN A 139 -5.58 0.33 -21.46
N VAL A 140 -6.18 0.97 -22.47
CA VAL A 140 -6.07 2.42 -22.68
C VAL A 140 -6.68 3.23 -21.53
N ASP A 141 -7.72 2.72 -20.85
CA ASP A 141 -8.34 3.43 -19.73
C ASP A 141 -7.40 3.51 -18.51
N LEU A 142 -6.65 2.43 -18.25
CA LEU A 142 -5.60 2.44 -17.22
C LEU A 142 -4.46 3.40 -17.57
N VAL A 143 -4.06 3.45 -18.84
CA VAL A 143 -3.07 4.42 -19.33
C VAL A 143 -3.59 5.84 -19.10
N ASN A 144 -4.82 6.14 -19.54
CA ASN A 144 -5.44 7.45 -19.39
C ASN A 144 -5.54 7.85 -17.91
N ALA A 145 -5.89 6.92 -17.02
CA ALA A 145 -5.91 7.18 -15.58
C ALA A 145 -4.52 7.54 -15.02
N GLN A 146 -3.46 6.86 -15.48
CA GLN A 146 -2.08 7.17 -15.11
C GLN A 146 -1.66 8.54 -15.64
N GLN A 147 -1.94 8.84 -16.91
CA GLN A 147 -1.59 10.10 -17.56
C GLN A 147 -2.35 11.28 -16.94
N ALA A 148 -3.65 11.13 -16.67
CA ALA A 148 -4.46 12.13 -15.99
C ALA A 148 -3.89 12.48 -14.61
N ARG A 149 -3.48 11.47 -13.83
CA ARG A 149 -2.76 11.71 -12.57
C ARG A 149 -1.45 12.46 -12.81
N ARG A 150 -0.65 12.02 -13.78
CA ARG A 150 0.66 12.63 -14.08
C ARG A 150 0.54 14.11 -14.44
N ILE A 151 -0.47 14.45 -15.25
CA ILE A 151 -0.83 15.81 -15.64
C ILE A 151 -1.33 16.62 -14.44
N LEU A 152 -2.22 16.05 -13.62
CA LEU A 152 -2.74 16.71 -12.42
C LEU A 152 -1.62 17.06 -11.44
N ASP A 153 -0.71 16.12 -11.17
CA ASP A 153 0.42 16.34 -10.28
C ASP A 153 1.38 17.40 -10.87
N ARG A 154 1.54 17.45 -12.20
CA ARG A 154 2.31 18.49 -12.90
C ARG A 154 1.66 19.87 -12.76
N LEU A 155 0.34 19.97 -12.94
CA LEU A 155 -0.44 21.20 -12.78
C LEU A 155 -0.26 21.79 -11.39
N VAL A 156 -0.49 20.98 -10.35
CA VAL A 156 -0.38 21.42 -8.95
C VAL A 156 1.06 21.84 -8.62
N GLY A 157 2.04 20.98 -8.94
CA GLY A 157 3.44 21.27 -8.63
C GLY A 157 3.96 22.53 -9.34
N TYR A 158 3.68 22.68 -10.63
CA TYR A 158 4.20 23.80 -11.42
C TYR A 158 3.51 25.13 -11.09
N LYS A 159 2.19 25.13 -10.83
CA LYS A 159 1.45 26.36 -10.49
C LYS A 159 1.62 26.80 -9.04
N LEU A 160 1.66 25.87 -8.07
CA LEU A 160 1.71 26.23 -6.65
C LEU A 160 3.13 26.42 -6.11
N SER A 161 4.15 25.74 -6.62
CA SER A 161 5.51 25.89 -6.07
C SER A 161 6.06 27.32 -6.17
N PRO A 162 5.91 28.06 -7.29
CA PRO A 162 6.33 29.46 -7.38
C PRO A 162 5.62 30.36 -6.36
N LEU A 163 4.34 30.12 -6.10
CA LEU A 163 3.60 30.84 -5.07
C LEU A 163 4.18 30.59 -3.67
N LEU A 164 4.54 29.34 -3.35
CA LEU A 164 5.20 29.00 -2.09
C LEU A 164 6.55 29.70 -1.96
N TRP A 165 7.34 29.78 -3.04
CA TRP A 165 8.62 30.48 -3.03
C TRP A 165 8.45 31.97 -2.73
N ASN A 166 7.48 32.61 -3.38
CA ASN A 166 7.19 34.03 -3.21
C ASN A 166 6.66 34.35 -1.81
N LYS A 167 5.86 33.47 -1.22
CA LYS A 167 5.26 33.69 0.12
C LYS A 167 6.17 33.29 1.27
N MET A 168 7.00 32.27 1.10
CA MET A 168 7.83 31.71 2.18
C MET A 168 9.32 32.09 2.06
N GLY A 169 9.74 32.72 0.96
CA GLY A 169 11.13 33.09 0.67
C GLY A 169 12.06 31.90 0.40
N LYS A 170 11.53 30.68 0.28
CA LYS A 170 12.33 29.44 0.16
C LYS A 170 12.12 28.79 -1.21
N ARG A 171 13.06 29.01 -2.14
CA ARG A 171 13.03 28.51 -3.52
C ARG A 171 13.14 26.98 -3.66
N TRP A 172 13.47 26.26 -2.59
CA TRP A 172 13.56 24.79 -2.59
C TRP A 172 12.25 24.09 -2.21
N LEU A 173 11.22 24.84 -1.79
CA LEU A 173 9.93 24.25 -1.44
C LEU A 173 9.24 23.66 -2.68
N SER A 174 8.53 22.56 -2.50
CA SER A 174 7.70 21.98 -3.55
C SER A 174 6.29 21.78 -3.05
N ALA A 175 5.31 22.10 -3.91
CA ALA A 175 3.92 21.77 -3.66
C ALA A 175 3.61 20.40 -4.26
N GLY A 176 2.99 19.53 -3.46
CA GLY A 176 2.56 18.21 -3.92
C GLY A 176 1.14 17.97 -3.46
N ARG A 177 0.24 17.67 -4.41
CA ARG A 177 -1.21 17.50 -4.15
C ARG A 177 -1.48 16.57 -2.95
N VAL A 178 -0.78 15.42 -2.89
CA VAL A 178 -0.93 14.43 -1.81
C VAL A 178 0.02 14.72 -0.63
N GLN A 179 1.26 15.12 -0.92
CA GLN A 179 2.28 15.37 0.10
C GLN A 179 1.88 16.51 1.05
N THR A 180 1.29 17.59 0.52
CA THR A 180 0.83 18.73 1.31
C THR A 180 -0.33 18.33 2.25
N VAL A 181 -1.22 17.43 1.81
CA VAL A 181 -2.30 16.90 2.67
C VAL A 181 -1.72 16.01 3.78
N ALA A 182 -0.78 15.12 3.45
CA ALA A 182 -0.12 14.27 4.46
C ALA A 182 0.63 15.12 5.50
N LEU A 183 1.34 16.16 5.07
CA LEU A 183 1.99 17.12 5.97
C LEU A 183 0.97 17.83 6.87
N ARG A 184 -0.21 18.19 6.34
CA ARG A 184 -1.28 18.81 7.12
C ARG A 184 -1.71 17.91 8.29
N PHE A 185 -1.86 16.59 8.11
CA PHE A 185 -2.19 15.69 9.21
C PHE A 185 -1.16 15.75 10.36
N ILE A 186 0.13 15.79 10.02
CA ILE A 186 1.22 15.90 11.01
C ILE A 186 1.14 17.25 11.73
N VAL A 187 0.97 18.34 10.98
CA VAL A 187 0.91 19.70 11.53
C VAL A 187 -0.31 19.89 12.43
N GLU A 188 -1.48 19.39 12.04
CA GLU A 188 -2.69 19.48 12.87
C GLU A 188 -2.55 18.65 14.14
N ARG A 189 -1.97 17.44 14.06
CA ARG A 189 -1.66 16.64 15.26
C ARG A 189 -0.68 17.36 16.19
N GLU A 190 0.35 18.01 15.66
CA GLU A 190 1.30 18.77 16.47
C GLU A 190 0.62 19.98 17.16
N LYS A 191 -0.26 20.70 16.45
CA LYS A 191 -1.06 21.79 17.05
C LYS A 191 -1.98 21.29 18.16
N GLU A 192 -2.55 20.10 18.01
CA GLU A 192 -3.37 19.46 19.06
C GLU A 192 -2.54 19.16 20.30
N ILE A 193 -1.35 18.58 20.12
CA ILE A 193 -0.41 18.28 21.22
C ILE A 193 -0.02 19.58 21.95
N GLN A 194 0.29 20.65 21.22
CA GLN A 194 0.66 21.94 21.81
C GLN A 194 -0.49 22.60 22.57
N LYS A 195 -1.73 22.43 22.11
CA LYS A 195 -2.94 22.95 22.77
C LYS A 195 -3.46 22.03 23.88
N PHE A 196 -2.91 20.83 24.01
CA PHE A 196 -3.40 19.84 24.95
C PHE A 196 -3.16 20.31 26.39
N LYS A 197 -4.24 20.56 27.12
CA LYS A 197 -4.19 20.92 28.54
C LYS A 197 -4.12 19.65 29.37
N GLN A 198 -3.02 19.48 30.09
CA GLN A 198 -2.85 18.37 31.01
C GLN A 198 -3.73 18.59 32.25
N GLU A 199 -4.48 17.57 32.64
CA GLU A 199 -5.31 17.55 33.85
C GLU A 199 -4.77 16.46 34.78
N GLU A 200 -4.51 16.79 36.04
CA GLU A 200 -4.11 15.82 37.05
C GLU A 200 -5.33 14.97 37.47
N PHE A 201 -5.12 13.66 37.62
CA PHE A 201 -6.10 12.74 38.17
C PHE A 201 -5.40 11.50 38.75
N PHE A 202 -6.06 10.85 39.70
CA PHE A 202 -5.48 9.74 40.46
C PHE A 202 -6.19 8.42 40.15
N LYS A 203 -5.43 7.33 40.10
CA LYS A 203 -5.95 5.96 40.05
C LYS A 203 -5.54 5.26 41.34
N ILE A 204 -6.49 4.62 42.00
CA ILE A 204 -6.21 3.85 43.22
C ILE A 204 -6.16 2.37 42.85
N LYS A 205 -5.04 1.75 43.20
CA LYS A 205 -4.77 0.32 42.99
C LYS A 205 -4.51 -0.34 44.34
N GLY A 206 -5.05 -1.52 44.54
CA GLY A 206 -4.79 -2.36 45.69
C GLY A 206 -4.10 -3.65 45.26
N ASN A 207 -3.13 -4.09 46.04
CA ASN A 207 -2.49 -5.39 45.89
C ASN A 207 -3.17 -6.38 46.83
N PHE A 208 -3.77 -7.41 46.27
CA PHE A 208 -4.54 -8.41 47.00
C PHE A 208 -3.91 -9.78 46.85
N LYS A 209 -4.30 -10.68 47.75
CA LYS A 209 -3.91 -12.08 47.71
C LYS A 209 -5.12 -12.94 47.98
N ALA A 210 -5.49 -13.78 47.02
CA ALA A 210 -6.49 -14.83 47.23
C ALA A 210 -5.75 -16.15 47.44
N LYS A 211 -5.83 -16.73 48.65
CA LYS A 211 -5.01 -17.86 49.08
C LYS A 211 -3.50 -17.55 48.93
N THR A 212 -2.86 -18.04 47.86
CA THR A 212 -1.44 -17.83 47.55
C THR A 212 -1.21 -16.94 46.32
N ILE A 213 -2.26 -16.62 45.56
CA ILE A 213 -2.14 -15.96 44.25
C ILE A 213 -2.28 -14.44 44.45
N PRO A 214 -1.23 -13.65 44.17
CA PRO A 214 -1.29 -12.20 44.22
C PRO A 214 -2.00 -11.65 42.97
N PHE A 215 -2.76 -10.57 43.12
CA PHE A 215 -3.36 -9.84 42.01
C PHE A 215 -3.53 -8.36 42.34
N GLU A 216 -3.53 -7.51 41.32
CA GLU A 216 -3.83 -6.08 41.44
C GLU A 216 -5.30 -5.84 41.11
N ALA A 217 -6.02 -5.09 41.95
CA ALA A 217 -7.34 -4.57 41.62
C ALA A 217 -7.34 -3.04 41.58
N LYS A 218 -8.18 -2.48 40.72
CA LYS A 218 -8.36 -1.03 40.57
C LYS A 218 -9.68 -0.63 41.19
N LEU A 219 -9.68 0.47 41.94
CA LEU A 219 -10.92 1.04 42.46
C LEU A 219 -11.73 1.64 41.31
N VAL A 220 -12.95 1.15 41.13
CA VAL A 220 -13.86 1.63 40.06
C VAL A 220 -14.89 2.63 40.56
N GLY A 221 -15.31 2.56 41.82
CA GLY A 221 -16.34 3.43 42.38
C GLY A 221 -16.61 3.17 43.86
N LYS A 222 -17.56 3.89 44.45
CA LYS A 222 -18.07 3.70 45.82
C LYS A 222 -19.58 3.85 45.85
N GLY A 223 -20.30 2.81 46.31
CA GLY A 223 -21.76 2.79 46.30
C GLY A 223 -22.30 2.90 44.88
N THR A 224 -23.11 3.92 44.61
CA THR A 224 -23.67 4.23 43.27
C THR A 224 -22.78 5.15 42.44
N GLU A 225 -21.67 5.64 42.97
CA GLU A 225 -20.78 6.58 42.27
C GLU A 225 -19.68 5.82 41.51
N ASP A 226 -19.66 5.95 40.18
CA ASP A 226 -18.56 5.51 39.32
C ASP A 226 -17.48 6.58 39.26
N TYR A 227 -16.23 6.19 39.54
CA TYR A 227 -15.09 7.11 39.45
C TYR A 227 -14.58 7.28 38.03
N TYR A 228 -14.90 6.37 37.11
CA TYR A 228 -14.49 6.46 35.71
C TYR A 228 -15.58 7.11 34.86
N VAL A 229 -15.25 8.27 34.27
CA VAL A 229 -16.14 8.99 33.38
C VAL A 229 -15.65 8.93 31.94
N SER A 230 -16.56 8.59 31.03
CA SER A 230 -16.31 8.64 29.60
C SER A 230 -16.36 10.09 29.11
N LYS A 231 -15.24 10.59 28.60
CA LYS A 231 -15.12 11.89 27.94
C LYS A 231 -14.96 11.72 26.44
N LYS A 232 -15.39 12.72 25.68
CA LYS A 232 -15.14 12.83 24.25
C LYS A 232 -14.23 14.02 23.97
N ILE A 233 -13.32 13.86 23.01
CA ILE A 233 -12.47 14.93 22.49
C ILE A 233 -12.59 14.95 20.97
N SER A 234 -12.86 16.13 20.42
CA SER A 234 -12.89 16.35 18.97
C SER A 234 -11.51 16.79 18.50
N LEU A 235 -10.88 15.95 17.69
CA LEU A 235 -9.60 16.19 17.03
C LEU A 235 -9.84 16.38 15.52
N PHE A 236 -8.80 16.79 14.81
CA PHE A 236 -8.77 17.07 13.39
C PHE A 236 -9.20 15.88 12.53
N ASP A 237 -8.83 14.66 12.93
CA ASP A 237 -9.15 13.43 12.21
C ASP A 237 -10.39 12.70 12.74
N GLY A 238 -11.07 13.23 13.76
CA GLY A 238 -12.33 12.67 14.26
C GLY A 238 -12.60 12.91 15.74
N THR A 239 -13.69 12.33 16.22
CA THR A 239 -14.06 12.35 17.65
C THR A 239 -13.58 11.07 18.33
N TYR A 240 -12.85 11.22 19.43
CA TYR A 240 -12.32 10.11 20.22
C TYR A 240 -12.99 10.09 21.59
N SER A 241 -13.23 8.89 22.11
CA SER A 241 -13.72 8.69 23.47
C SER A 241 -12.60 8.12 24.33
N PHE A 242 -12.45 8.63 25.54
CA PHE A 242 -11.51 8.12 26.52
C PHE A 242 -12.15 8.13 27.92
N SER A 243 -11.69 7.24 28.79
CA SER A 243 -12.13 7.20 30.18
C SER A 243 -11.06 7.80 31.09
N LYS A 244 -11.47 8.65 32.03
CA LYS A 244 -10.59 9.19 33.07
C LYS A 244 -11.26 9.11 34.44
N THR A 245 -10.48 9.14 35.51
CA THR A 245 -11.07 9.17 36.86
C THR A 245 -11.49 10.58 37.25
N THR A 246 -12.41 10.68 38.20
CA THR A 246 -12.82 11.93 38.89
C THR A 246 -12.08 12.14 40.21
N ILE A 247 -11.06 11.32 40.50
CA ILE A 247 -10.32 11.35 41.77
C ILE A 247 -9.20 12.39 41.66
N ASP A 248 -9.28 13.43 42.47
CA ASP A 248 -8.21 14.41 42.68
C ASP A 248 -7.29 14.01 43.87
N ALA A 249 -6.28 14.82 44.16
CA ALA A 249 -5.28 14.53 45.18
C ALA A 249 -5.85 14.44 46.60
N GLU A 250 -6.81 15.31 46.95
CA GLU A 250 -7.42 15.32 48.28
C GLU A 250 -8.31 14.09 48.46
N ARG A 251 -9.13 13.82 47.45
CA ARG A 251 -10.00 12.64 47.41
C ARG A 251 -9.20 11.35 47.43
N ALA A 252 -8.07 11.30 46.72
CA ALA A 252 -7.17 10.14 46.74
C ALA A 252 -6.68 9.81 48.15
N LYS A 253 -6.22 10.81 48.92
CA LYS A 253 -5.76 10.61 50.31
C LYS A 253 -6.89 10.13 51.22
N LYS A 254 -8.09 10.71 51.09
CA LYS A 254 -9.26 10.29 51.88
C LYS A 254 -9.65 8.85 51.58
N ILE A 255 -9.71 8.48 50.30
CA ILE A 255 -10.03 7.11 49.89
C ILE A 255 -8.95 6.14 50.38
N GLU A 256 -7.66 6.49 50.26
CA GLU A 256 -6.58 5.62 50.74
C GLU A 256 -6.69 5.33 52.26
N GLN A 257 -7.00 6.35 53.07
CA GLN A 257 -7.19 6.18 54.51
C GLN A 257 -8.41 5.30 54.86
N ASP A 258 -9.49 5.43 54.10
CA ASP A 258 -10.71 4.61 54.24
C ASP A 258 -10.44 3.15 53.88
N LEU A 259 -9.76 2.92 52.75
CA LEU A 259 -9.42 1.58 52.26
C LEU A 259 -8.45 0.83 53.18
N LYS A 260 -7.49 1.52 53.84
CA LYS A 260 -6.56 0.88 54.80
C LYS A 260 -7.25 0.29 56.03
N LYS A 261 -8.44 0.79 56.36
CA LYS A 261 -9.26 0.30 57.49
C LYS A 261 -10.31 -0.72 57.05
N SER A 262 -10.45 -0.93 55.75
CA SER A 262 -11.51 -1.74 55.16
C SER A 262 -11.12 -3.22 55.07
N ILE A 263 -12.12 -4.09 55.17
CA ILE A 263 -12.00 -5.51 54.89
C ILE A 263 -12.53 -5.75 53.47
N PHE A 264 -11.76 -6.46 52.66
CA PHE A 264 -12.11 -6.72 51.27
C PHE A 264 -12.64 -8.13 51.10
N SER A 265 -13.71 -8.28 50.33
CA SER A 265 -14.26 -9.57 49.94
C SER A 265 -14.60 -9.57 48.45
N ILE A 266 -14.63 -10.75 47.85
CA ILE A 266 -15.03 -10.92 46.46
C ILE A 266 -16.56 -11.02 46.44
N THR A 267 -17.22 -10.08 45.77
CA THR A 267 -18.68 -10.03 45.66
C THR A 267 -19.19 -10.76 44.42
N GLU A 268 -18.41 -10.79 43.34
CA GLU A 268 -18.80 -11.35 42.06
C GLU A 268 -17.57 -11.93 41.32
N LEU A 269 -17.74 -13.09 40.69
CA LEU A 269 -16.76 -13.70 39.79
C LEU A 269 -17.45 -13.95 38.44
N LYS A 270 -16.98 -13.27 37.38
CA LYS A 270 -17.45 -13.47 36.01
C LYS A 270 -16.38 -14.15 35.18
N GLN A 271 -16.74 -15.28 34.58
CA GLN A 271 -15.93 -15.97 33.59
C GLN A 271 -16.68 -15.95 32.26
N ALA A 272 -16.01 -15.51 31.21
CA ALA A 272 -16.55 -15.49 29.86
C ALA A 272 -15.51 -16.05 28.89
N GLU A 273 -15.95 -16.91 27.99
CA GLU A 273 -15.13 -17.37 26.88
C GLU A 273 -15.16 -16.34 25.77
N THR A 274 -14.00 -16.05 25.19
CA THR A 274 -13.89 -15.11 24.07
C THR A 274 -13.11 -15.78 22.95
N THR A 275 -13.63 -15.66 21.73
CA THR A 275 -12.96 -16.15 20.52
C THR A 275 -12.28 -15.00 19.80
N LYS A 276 -10.99 -15.19 19.47
CA LYS A 276 -10.21 -14.25 18.66
C LYS A 276 -9.99 -14.83 17.28
N ASN A 277 -10.52 -14.16 16.25
CA ASN A 277 -10.27 -14.54 14.86
C ASN A 277 -8.85 -14.15 14.42
N PRO A 278 -8.23 -14.95 13.52
CA PRO A 278 -6.95 -14.58 12.92
C PRO A 278 -7.08 -13.31 12.06
N PRO A 279 -5.98 -12.55 11.88
CA PRO A 279 -5.97 -11.39 11.02
C PRO A 279 -6.16 -11.78 9.54
N SER A 280 -6.66 -10.83 8.74
CA SER A 280 -6.72 -10.98 7.29
C SER A 280 -5.32 -11.04 6.66
N PRO A 281 -5.19 -11.63 5.45
CA PRO A 281 -3.97 -11.56 4.65
C PRO A 281 -3.51 -10.13 4.42
N PHE A 282 -2.20 -9.97 4.17
CA PHE A 282 -1.60 -8.66 4.00
C PHE A 282 -2.03 -7.96 2.71
N THR A 283 -2.58 -6.74 2.86
CA THR A 283 -2.54 -5.68 1.84
C THR A 283 -1.24 -4.89 1.95
N THR A 284 -0.98 -3.99 0.99
CA THR A 284 0.16 -3.05 1.02
C THR A 284 0.21 -2.26 2.34
N SER A 285 -0.94 -1.74 2.78
CA SER A 285 -1.03 -0.88 3.96
C SER A 285 -0.78 -1.67 5.24
N THR A 286 -1.42 -2.83 5.40
CA THR A 286 -1.24 -3.69 6.58
C THR A 286 0.16 -4.28 6.65
N LEU A 287 0.78 -4.60 5.51
CA LEU A 287 2.18 -5.05 5.46
C LEU A 287 3.12 -3.95 5.95
N GLN A 288 2.94 -2.72 5.50
CA GLN A 288 3.78 -1.58 5.94
C GLN A 288 3.59 -1.29 7.43
N GLN A 289 2.36 -1.31 7.93
CA GLN A 289 2.05 -1.10 9.35
C GLN A 289 2.67 -2.17 10.24
N GLU A 290 2.50 -3.45 9.88
CA GLU A 290 3.06 -4.55 10.66
C GLU A 290 4.58 -4.62 10.58
N ALA A 291 5.18 -4.34 9.41
CA ALA A 291 6.64 -4.25 9.29
C ALA A 291 7.23 -3.10 10.13
N ALA A 292 6.54 -1.95 10.21
CA ALA A 292 6.94 -0.86 11.09
C ALA A 292 6.81 -1.24 12.57
N ARG A 293 5.70 -1.88 12.95
CA ARG A 293 5.39 -2.28 14.33
C ARG A 293 6.31 -3.38 14.86
N VAL A 294 6.56 -4.41 14.06
CA VAL A 294 7.25 -5.63 14.47
C VAL A 294 8.75 -5.58 14.14
N LEU A 295 9.12 -5.03 12.99
CA LEU A 295 10.51 -5.04 12.49
C LEU A 295 11.19 -3.66 12.55
N GLY A 296 10.45 -2.59 12.88
CA GLY A 296 10.98 -1.23 12.87
C GLY A 296 11.29 -0.68 11.47
N TYR A 297 10.76 -1.30 10.40
CA TYR A 297 11.07 -0.91 9.03
C TYR A 297 10.26 0.31 8.59
N SER A 298 10.92 1.26 7.93
CA SER A 298 10.22 2.34 7.23
C SER A 298 9.43 1.79 6.04
N ALA A 299 8.35 2.48 5.64
CA ALA A 299 7.56 2.10 4.46
C ALA A 299 8.42 1.94 3.20
N LYS A 300 9.42 2.82 2.99
CA LYS A 300 10.36 2.74 1.87
C LYS A 300 11.19 1.46 1.89
N MET A 301 11.69 1.07 3.07
CA MET A 301 12.48 -0.15 3.24
C MET A 301 11.61 -1.39 2.98
N THR A 302 10.42 -1.46 3.59
CA THR A 302 9.46 -2.54 3.40
C THR A 302 9.13 -2.75 1.92
N MET A 303 8.79 -1.68 1.20
CA MET A 303 8.46 -1.78 -0.23
C MET A 303 9.66 -2.18 -1.10
N SER A 304 10.87 -1.73 -0.76
CA SER A 304 12.10 -2.13 -1.46
C SER A 304 12.39 -3.63 -1.31
N ILE A 305 12.19 -4.17 -0.10
CA ILE A 305 12.36 -5.61 0.17
C ILE A 305 11.26 -6.39 -0.54
N ALA A 306 10.01 -5.98 -0.41
CA ALA A 306 8.87 -6.63 -1.04
C ALA A 306 9.00 -6.68 -2.58
N GLN A 307 9.46 -5.59 -3.22
CA GLN A 307 9.77 -5.58 -4.65
C GLN A 307 10.80 -6.66 -5.01
N LYS A 308 11.90 -6.77 -4.26
CA LYS A 308 12.94 -7.78 -4.49
C LYS A 308 12.43 -9.21 -4.30
N LEU A 309 11.55 -9.43 -3.32
CA LEU A 309 10.93 -10.73 -3.09
C LEU A 309 9.99 -11.10 -4.24
N TYR A 310 9.15 -10.16 -4.68
CA TYR A 310 8.24 -10.35 -5.81
C TYR A 310 9.01 -10.63 -7.11
N GLU A 311 10.02 -9.84 -7.45
CA GLU A 311 10.83 -10.02 -8.68
C GLU A 311 11.60 -11.35 -8.71
N LYS A 312 11.85 -11.95 -7.54
CA LYS A 312 12.45 -13.28 -7.37
C LYS A 312 11.42 -14.42 -7.33
N GLY A 313 10.12 -14.10 -7.36
CA GLY A 313 9.04 -15.09 -7.29
C GLY A 313 8.76 -15.64 -5.89
N HIS A 314 9.17 -14.95 -4.81
CA HIS A 314 8.94 -15.41 -3.44
C HIS A 314 7.58 -14.99 -2.85
N ILE A 315 6.98 -13.91 -3.37
CA ILE A 315 5.68 -13.40 -2.92
C ILE A 315 4.85 -12.98 -4.13
N THR A 316 3.55 -12.83 -3.93
CA THR A 316 2.63 -12.21 -4.88
C THR A 316 2.85 -10.69 -4.96
N TYR A 317 2.16 -10.02 -5.88
CA TYR A 317 2.31 -8.60 -6.14
C TYR A 317 1.99 -7.75 -4.90
N HIS A 318 3.05 -7.20 -4.31
CA HIS A 318 3.04 -6.47 -3.05
C HIS A 318 2.32 -5.10 -3.06
N ARG A 319 1.89 -4.60 -4.22
CA ARG A 319 1.07 -3.38 -4.36
C ARG A 319 -0.39 -3.75 -4.63
N THR A 320 -1.04 -4.21 -3.57
CA THR A 320 -2.42 -4.70 -3.58
C THR A 320 -3.23 -4.13 -2.42
N ASP A 321 -4.52 -3.91 -2.66
CA ASP A 321 -5.59 -3.66 -1.69
C ASP A 321 -6.49 -4.91 -1.48
N SER A 322 -6.21 -5.98 -2.23
CA SER A 322 -6.92 -7.24 -2.14
C SER A 322 -6.42 -8.07 -0.94
N VAL A 323 -7.36 -8.58 -0.16
CA VAL A 323 -7.12 -9.64 0.83
C VAL A 323 -7.43 -11.03 0.29
N ASN A 324 -7.82 -11.14 -0.99
CA ASN A 324 -8.20 -12.40 -1.60
C ASN A 324 -7.01 -13.36 -1.73
N LEU A 325 -7.27 -14.65 -1.53
CA LEU A 325 -6.31 -15.73 -1.70
C LEU A 325 -6.78 -16.64 -2.83
N SER A 326 -5.86 -17.11 -3.68
CA SER A 326 -6.21 -18.09 -4.71
C SER A 326 -6.57 -19.43 -4.07
N GLU A 327 -7.49 -20.18 -4.69
CA GLU A 327 -7.89 -21.50 -4.21
C GLU A 327 -6.68 -22.45 -4.08
N GLN A 328 -5.75 -22.37 -5.04
CA GLN A 328 -4.49 -23.12 -5.01
C GLN A 328 -3.63 -22.78 -3.79
N PHE A 329 -3.52 -21.50 -3.43
CA PHE A 329 -2.78 -21.08 -2.24
C PHE A 329 -3.47 -21.57 -0.96
N VAL A 330 -4.79 -21.44 -0.89
CA VAL A 330 -5.57 -21.87 0.28
C VAL A 330 -5.41 -23.38 0.51
N ALA A 331 -5.50 -24.19 -0.52
CA ALA A 331 -5.29 -25.64 -0.43
C ALA A 331 -3.87 -25.98 0.08
N LYS A 332 -2.83 -25.33 -0.46
CA LYS A 332 -1.44 -25.51 -0.01
C LYS A 332 -1.24 -25.05 1.44
N ALA A 333 -1.84 -23.94 1.84
CA ALA A 333 -1.76 -23.42 3.20
C ALA A 333 -2.44 -24.35 4.20
N GLN A 334 -3.62 -24.89 3.87
CA GLN A 334 -4.32 -25.87 4.71
C GLN A 334 -3.51 -27.16 4.88
N ALA A 335 -2.92 -27.68 3.80
CA ALA A 335 -2.03 -28.84 3.88
C ALA A 335 -0.83 -28.56 4.80
N TYR A 336 -0.16 -27.41 4.62
CA TYR A 336 0.95 -27.01 5.47
C TYR A 336 0.58 -26.89 6.95
N VAL A 337 -0.58 -26.29 7.26
CA VAL A 337 -1.07 -26.15 8.64
C VAL A 337 -1.36 -27.52 9.25
N ARG A 338 -2.02 -28.41 8.51
CA ARG A 338 -2.30 -29.78 8.97
C ARG A 338 -1.00 -30.53 9.26
N ASP A 339 -0.05 -30.51 8.33
CA ASP A 339 1.19 -31.28 8.43
C ASP A 339 2.12 -30.74 9.55
N THR A 340 2.07 -29.43 9.82
CA THR A 340 2.98 -28.77 10.79
C THR A 340 2.39 -28.66 12.19
N TYR A 341 1.08 -28.38 12.31
CA TYR A 341 0.43 -28.06 13.58
C TYR A 341 -0.67 -29.06 13.98
N GLY A 342 -1.14 -29.90 13.05
CA GLY A 342 -2.22 -30.86 13.29
C GLY A 342 -3.62 -30.30 12.98
N ASP A 343 -4.62 -31.19 12.96
CA ASP A 343 -5.99 -30.86 12.56
C ASP A 343 -6.70 -29.89 13.54
N ASP A 344 -6.32 -29.86 14.81
CA ASP A 344 -6.88 -28.93 15.82
C ASP A 344 -6.61 -27.45 15.51
N TYR A 345 -5.57 -27.17 14.71
CA TYR A 345 -5.22 -25.81 14.26
C TYR A 345 -5.83 -25.47 12.89
N LEU A 346 -6.51 -26.43 12.26
CA LEU A 346 -7.18 -26.21 11.00
C LEU A 346 -8.55 -25.58 11.24
N SER A 347 -8.85 -24.53 10.50
CA SER A 347 -10.21 -23.97 10.46
C SER A 347 -11.16 -25.03 9.88
N SER A 348 -12.29 -25.29 10.56
CA SER A 348 -13.33 -26.22 10.09
C SER A 348 -13.85 -25.85 8.70
N ASP A 349 -14.00 -24.54 8.43
CA ASP A 349 -14.36 -24.00 7.13
C ASP A 349 -13.18 -23.32 6.44
N VAL A 350 -13.21 -23.35 5.10
CA VAL A 350 -12.29 -22.59 4.25
C VAL A 350 -12.54 -21.10 4.46
N ARG A 351 -11.54 -20.39 5.01
CA ARG A 351 -11.63 -18.95 5.24
C ARG A 351 -11.45 -18.19 3.94
N VAL A 352 -12.53 -17.57 3.47
CA VAL A 352 -12.52 -16.69 2.29
C VAL A 352 -12.49 -15.23 2.73
N PHE A 353 -11.43 -14.52 2.33
CA PHE A 353 -11.28 -13.10 2.60
C PHE A 353 -11.68 -12.30 1.35
N LYS A 354 -12.72 -11.47 1.45
CA LYS A 354 -13.13 -10.58 0.37
C LYS A 354 -12.89 -9.12 0.76
N SER A 355 -12.19 -8.38 -0.10
CA SER A 355 -12.11 -6.93 0.04
C SER A 355 -13.49 -6.30 -0.14
N LYS A 356 -13.80 -5.25 0.63
CA LYS A 356 -14.95 -4.38 0.32
C LYS A 356 -14.71 -3.74 -1.05
N LYS A 357 -15.73 -3.70 -1.92
CA LYS A 357 -15.67 -3.04 -3.24
C LYS A 357 -15.32 -1.55 -3.06
N GLN A 358 -14.04 -1.21 -3.15
CA GLN A 358 -13.58 0.06 -3.69
C GLN A 358 -13.03 -0.25 -5.08
N THR A 359 -13.39 0.59 -6.05
CA THR A 359 -13.17 0.49 -7.50
C THR A 359 -11.96 -0.38 -7.91
N CYS A 360 -12.25 -1.54 -8.51
CA CYS A 360 -11.28 -2.39 -9.18
C CYS A 360 -10.56 -1.62 -10.29
N SER A 361 -9.29 -1.30 -10.05
CA SER A 361 -8.14 -1.46 -10.96
C SER A 361 -7.03 -0.47 -10.54
N GLY A 362 -6.09 -0.93 -9.72
CA GLY A 362 -4.82 -0.22 -9.48
C GLY A 362 -4.91 1.17 -8.83
N SER A 363 -5.76 1.35 -7.81
CA SER A 363 -5.87 2.63 -7.08
C SER A 363 -4.75 2.80 -6.04
N THR A 364 -3.66 3.48 -6.43
CA THR A 364 -3.15 4.67 -5.71
C THR A 364 -2.41 5.57 -6.65
#